data_AF-A0A3N4J287-F1
#
_entry.id   AF-A0A3N4J287-F1
#
_cell.length_a   1.000
_cell.length_b   1.000
_cell.length_c   1.000
_cell.angle_alpha   90.00
_cell.angle_beta   90.00
_cell.angle_gamma   90.00
#
_symmetry.space_group_name_H-M   'P 1'
#
loop_
_entity.id
_entity.type
_entity.pdbx_description
1 polymer ?
#
loop_
_entity_poly.entity_id
_entity_poly.type
_entity_poly.pdbx_seq_one_letter_code
_entity_poly.pdbx_strand_id
1 'polypeptide(L)'
;MMGGILKQLVAALNKLPEEISKAFQKSEESIGGRGLRLPDILKLLTQILASFRRTFICIDGLDEYAVERRPELLRSLQQVLRDSPNTRLFLAGRPHLKEEVKKHLSEPVAHLVIKPHESDIKKYITMKMSQDPDPDAMDSKLESEIMRSISENSSDM
;
A
#
# COMPACT_ATOMS: atom_id res chain seq x y z
N MET A 1 -5.81 -6.66 -8.35
CA MET A 1 -5.32 -6.44 -6.97
C MET A 1 -5.98 -7.36 -5.94
N MET A 2 -7.33 -7.42 -5.83
CA MET A 2 -8.00 -8.25 -4.80
C MET A 2 -7.57 -9.73 -4.76
N GLY A 3 -7.43 -10.39 -5.91
CA GLY A 3 -6.92 -11.77 -5.96
C GLY A 3 -5.47 -11.90 -5.46
N GLY A 4 -4.66 -10.86 -5.60
CA GLY A 4 -3.30 -10.80 -5.04
C GLY A 4 -3.30 -10.71 -3.52
N ILE A 5 -4.20 -9.89 -2.94
CA ILE A 5 -4.40 -9.82 -1.49
C ILE A 5 -4.85 -11.18 -0.95
N LEU A 6 -5.81 -11.83 -1.62
CA LEU A 6 -6.27 -13.17 -1.26
C LEU A 6 -5.11 -14.18 -1.26
N LYS A 7 -4.29 -14.18 -2.32
CA LYS A 7 -3.11 -15.06 -2.42
C LYS A 7 -2.13 -14.83 -1.26
N GLN A 8 -1.84 -13.59 -0.90
CA GLN A 8 -0.94 -13.28 0.22
C GLN A 8 -1.49 -13.79 1.55
N LEU A 9 -2.79 -13.63 1.80
CA LEU A 9 -3.42 -14.13 3.03
C LEU A 9 -3.45 -15.66 3.08
N VAL A 10 -3.76 -16.32 1.97
CA VAL A 10 -3.69 -17.80 1.88
C VAL A 10 -2.28 -18.30 2.17
N ALA A 11 -1.26 -17.65 1.62
CA ALA A 11 0.14 -18.03 1.85
C ALA A 11 0.58 -17.88 3.31
N ALA A 12 -0.10 -17.04 4.10
CA ALA A 12 0.16 -16.87 5.52
C ALA A 12 -0.55 -17.91 6.42
N LEU A 13 -1.40 -18.77 5.86
CA LEU A 13 -2.07 -19.83 6.61
C LEU A 13 -1.19 -21.07 6.72
N ASN A 14 -1.21 -21.71 7.89
CA ASN A 14 -0.51 -22.98 8.12
C ASN A 14 -1.10 -24.15 7.31
N LYS A 15 -2.38 -24.06 6.96
CA LYS A 15 -3.12 -25.06 6.18
C LYS A 15 -4.03 -24.36 5.19
N LEU A 16 -4.01 -24.81 3.95
CA LEU A 16 -4.91 -24.33 2.90
C LEU A 16 -6.36 -24.75 3.22
N PRO A 17 -7.32 -23.79 3.32
CA PRO A 17 -8.73 -24.13 3.49
C PRO A 17 -9.28 -24.86 2.26
N GLU A 18 -10.06 -25.92 2.45
CA GLU A 18 -10.61 -26.72 1.35
C GLU A 18 -11.50 -25.90 0.43
N GLU A 19 -12.20 -24.90 0.97
CA GLU A 19 -13.07 -23.99 0.23
C GLU A 19 -12.30 -23.23 -0.84
N ILE A 20 -11.03 -22.87 -0.56
CA ILE A 20 -10.15 -22.20 -1.52
C ILE A 20 -9.77 -23.19 -2.61
N SER A 21 -9.30 -24.39 -2.25
CA SER A 21 -8.94 -25.43 -3.23
C SER A 21 -10.09 -25.76 -4.16
N LYS A 22 -11.31 -25.96 -3.62
CA LYS A 22 -12.52 -26.25 -4.40
C LYS A 22 -12.90 -25.09 -5.30
N ALA A 23 -12.83 -23.84 -4.82
CA ALA A 23 -13.14 -22.67 -5.62
C ALA A 23 -12.18 -22.50 -6.81
N PHE A 24 -10.88 -22.72 -6.58
CA PHE A 24 -9.87 -22.67 -7.64
C PHE A 24 -10.05 -23.82 -8.66
N GLN A 25 -10.22 -25.06 -8.21
CA GLN A 25 -10.46 -26.21 -9.09
C GLN A 25 -11.70 -25.99 -9.98
N LYS A 26 -12.81 -25.56 -9.38
CA LYS A 26 -14.04 -25.25 -10.13
C LYS A 26 -13.84 -24.14 -11.17
N SER A 27 -12.95 -23.19 -10.89
CA SER A 27 -12.62 -22.12 -11.84
C SER A 27 -11.81 -22.63 -13.03
N GLU A 28 -10.91 -23.61 -12.82
CA GLU A 28 -10.14 -24.25 -13.88
C GLU A 28 -10.99 -25.15 -14.78
N GLU A 29 -11.99 -25.84 -14.22
CA GLU A 29 -12.92 -26.69 -14.98
C GLU A 29 -13.86 -25.91 -15.91
N SER A 30 -13.96 -24.58 -15.73
CA SER A 30 -14.79 -23.74 -16.58
C SER A 30 -14.14 -23.49 -17.95
N ILE A 31 -14.93 -23.50 -19.03
CA ILE A 31 -14.42 -23.35 -20.42
C ILE A 31 -13.55 -22.09 -20.52
N GLY A 32 -12.24 -22.29 -20.75
CA GLY A 32 -11.23 -21.24 -20.87
C GLY A 32 -10.45 -20.90 -19.60
N GLY A 33 -10.55 -21.70 -18.52
CA GLY A 33 -9.72 -21.55 -17.32
C GLY A 33 -9.84 -20.18 -16.66
N ARG A 34 -11.06 -19.63 -16.59
CA ARG A 34 -11.27 -18.28 -16.06
C ARG A 34 -10.99 -18.27 -14.56
N GLY A 35 -10.06 -17.41 -14.13
CA GLY A 35 -9.83 -17.15 -12.72
C GLY A 35 -11.08 -16.68 -11.98
N LEU A 36 -11.03 -16.76 -10.64
CA LEU A 36 -12.13 -16.36 -9.75
C LEU A 36 -12.63 -14.94 -10.06
N ARG A 37 -13.95 -14.77 -10.05
CA ARG A 37 -14.58 -13.46 -10.24
C ARG A 37 -14.47 -12.64 -8.96
N LEU A 38 -14.60 -11.32 -9.08
CA LEU A 38 -14.51 -10.40 -7.94
C LEU A 38 -15.45 -10.79 -6.77
N PRO A 39 -16.73 -11.14 -6.97
CA PRO A 39 -17.60 -11.57 -5.87
C PRO A 39 -17.10 -12.82 -5.15
N ASP A 40 -16.56 -13.78 -5.89
CA ASP A 40 -16.00 -15.01 -5.33
C ASP A 40 -14.74 -14.71 -4.51
N ILE A 41 -13.87 -13.84 -5.04
CA ILE A 41 -12.66 -13.37 -4.33
C ILE A 41 -13.03 -12.67 -3.03
N LEU A 42 -14.02 -11.78 -3.04
CA LEU A 42 -14.46 -11.05 -1.84
C LEU A 42 -15.03 -11.99 -0.78
N LYS A 43 -15.84 -12.98 -1.19
CA LYS A 43 -16.37 -14.00 -0.29
C LYS A 43 -15.23 -14.79 0.39
N LEU A 44 -14.26 -15.26 -0.39
CA LEU A 44 -13.12 -16.02 0.12
C LEU A 44 -12.22 -15.17 1.02
N LEU A 45 -12.02 -13.89 0.67
CA LEU A 45 -11.26 -12.95 1.50
C LEU A 45 -11.88 -12.83 2.89
N THR A 46 -13.19 -12.57 2.99
CA THR A 46 -13.88 -12.45 4.28
C THR A 46 -13.72 -13.71 5.13
N GLN A 47 -13.83 -14.90 4.52
CA GLN A 47 -13.65 -16.18 5.22
C GLN A 47 -12.22 -16.35 5.76
N ILE A 48 -11.21 -16.03 4.96
CA ILE A 48 -9.81 -16.16 5.39
C ILE A 48 -9.46 -15.13 6.45
N LEU A 49 -9.93 -13.88 6.32
CA LEU A 49 -9.69 -12.82 7.29
C LEU A 49 -10.25 -13.18 8.68
N ALA A 50 -11.32 -13.98 8.76
CA ALA A 50 -11.84 -14.49 10.02
C ALA A 50 -10.88 -15.46 10.75
N SER A 51 -9.90 -16.04 10.04
CA SER A 51 -8.89 -16.92 10.63
C SER A 51 -7.75 -16.17 11.34
N PHE A 52 -7.64 -14.86 11.12
CA PHE A 52 -6.61 -14.02 11.74
C PHE A 52 -7.19 -13.23 12.92
N ARG A 53 -6.44 -13.11 14.01
CA ARG A 53 -6.83 -12.24 15.13
C ARG A 53 -6.95 -10.77 14.70
N ARG A 54 -6.04 -10.33 13.83
CA ARG A 54 -6.00 -8.97 13.26
C ARG A 54 -5.24 -9.00 11.96
N THR A 55 -5.73 -8.27 10.96
CA THR A 55 -5.10 -8.15 9.65
C THR A 55 -4.86 -6.70 9.30
N PHE A 56 -3.71 -6.41 8.73
CA PHE A 56 -3.36 -5.11 8.17
C PHE A 56 -3.17 -5.26 6.67
N ILE A 57 -3.95 -4.52 5.90
CA ILE A 57 -3.78 -4.39 4.46
C ILE A 57 -3.08 -3.05 4.23
N CYS A 58 -1.86 -3.11 3.71
CA CYS A 58 -1.09 -1.92 3.34
C CYS A 58 -0.98 -1.85 1.83
N ILE A 59 -1.41 -0.74 1.23
CA ILE A 59 -1.26 -0.47 -0.19
C ILE A 59 -0.39 0.77 -0.33
N ASP A 60 0.80 0.57 -0.88
CA ASP A 60 1.72 1.65 -1.22
C ASP A 60 1.51 2.11 -2.68
N GLY A 61 1.71 3.40 -2.94
CA GLY A 61 1.59 3.99 -4.28
C GLY A 61 0.19 3.89 -4.91
N LEU A 62 -0.89 4.19 -4.16
CA LEU A 62 -2.26 4.12 -4.70
C LEU A 62 -2.46 5.02 -5.95
N ASP A 63 -1.72 6.11 -6.08
CA ASP A 63 -1.76 7.02 -7.23
C ASP A 63 -1.20 6.40 -8.51
N GLU A 64 -0.36 5.38 -8.41
CA GLU A 64 0.17 4.63 -9.54
C GLU A 64 -0.83 3.58 -10.06
N TYR A 65 -1.89 3.30 -9.30
CA TYR A 65 -2.93 2.37 -9.74
C TYR A 65 -3.81 3.00 -10.83
N ALA A 66 -4.21 2.21 -11.82
CA ALA A 66 -5.03 2.65 -12.95
C ALA A 66 -6.30 3.38 -12.48
N VAL A 67 -6.44 4.64 -12.92
CA VAL A 67 -7.49 5.58 -12.48
C VAL A 67 -8.88 5.02 -12.75
N GLU A 68 -9.07 4.32 -13.87
CA GLU A 68 -10.37 3.76 -14.28
C GLU A 68 -10.80 2.60 -13.38
N ARG A 69 -9.85 1.91 -12.75
CA ARG A 69 -10.09 0.73 -11.89
C ARG A 69 -10.04 1.04 -10.41
N ARG A 70 -9.48 2.19 -10.01
CA ARG A 70 -9.32 2.59 -8.61
C ARG A 70 -10.65 2.70 -7.84
N PRO A 71 -11.75 3.23 -8.42
CA PRO A 71 -13.05 3.24 -7.73
C PRO A 71 -13.60 1.85 -7.40
N GLU A 72 -13.42 0.86 -8.28
CA GLU A 72 -13.82 -0.53 -8.02
C GLU A 72 -12.98 -1.15 -6.90
N LEU A 73 -11.67 -0.90 -6.91
CA LEU A 73 -10.76 -1.33 -5.85
C LEU A 73 -11.17 -0.75 -4.49
N LEU A 74 -11.37 0.57 -4.40
CA LEU A 74 -11.74 1.24 -3.14
C LEU A 74 -13.09 0.74 -2.61
N ARG A 75 -14.10 0.55 -3.47
CA ARG A 75 -15.39 -0.04 -3.07
C ARG A 75 -15.24 -1.49 -2.57
N SER A 76 -14.37 -2.26 -3.22
CA SER A 76 -14.07 -3.65 -2.82
C SER A 76 -13.39 -3.69 -1.46
N LEU A 77 -12.41 -2.82 -1.21
CA LEU A 77 -11.75 -2.66 0.09
C LEU A 77 -12.74 -2.21 1.17
N GLN A 78 -13.63 -1.27 0.86
CA GLN A 78 -14.67 -0.84 1.79
C GLN A 78 -15.60 -1.99 2.16
N GLN A 79 -15.96 -2.86 1.21
CA GLN A 79 -16.73 -4.06 1.51
C GLN A 79 -15.97 -4.99 2.45
N VAL A 80 -14.69 -5.26 2.19
CA VAL A 80 -13.85 -6.08 3.07
C VAL A 80 -13.81 -5.51 4.50
N LEU A 81 -13.66 -4.19 4.65
CA LEU A 81 -13.62 -3.54 5.97
C LEU A 81 -14.93 -3.69 6.74
N ARG A 82 -16.08 -3.57 6.05
CA ARG A 82 -17.39 -3.80 6.68
C ARG A 82 -17.58 -5.26 7.09
N ASP A 83 -17.16 -6.19 6.24
CA ASP A 83 -17.38 -7.62 6.45
C ASP A 83 -16.35 -8.25 7.42
N SER A 84 -15.23 -7.54 7.69
CA SER A 84 -14.13 -8.00 8.54
C SER A 84 -13.68 -6.91 9.53
N PRO A 85 -14.32 -6.81 10.71
CA PRO A 85 -14.06 -5.75 11.69
C PRO A 85 -12.66 -5.84 12.35
N ASN A 86 -11.98 -6.97 12.22
CA ASN A 86 -10.60 -7.21 12.66
C ASN A 86 -9.55 -6.74 11.63
N THR A 87 -9.99 -6.28 10.45
CA THR A 87 -9.10 -5.78 9.39
C THR A 87 -8.91 -4.26 9.49
N ARG A 88 -7.70 -3.80 9.19
CA ARG A 88 -7.34 -2.39 9.10
C ARG A 88 -6.67 -2.13 7.74
N LEU A 89 -6.97 -0.97 7.15
CA LEU A 89 -6.45 -0.56 5.86
C LEU A 89 -5.54 0.65 6.02
N PHE A 90 -4.35 0.57 5.45
CA PHE A 90 -3.41 1.67 5.29
C PHE A 90 -3.19 1.91 3.80
N LEU A 91 -3.37 3.15 3.38
CA LEU A 91 -3.17 3.60 2.00
C LEU A 91 -2.08 4.68 2.01
N ALA A 92 -1.06 4.51 1.19
CA ALA A 92 -0.10 5.55 0.88
C ALA A 92 -0.29 6.00 -0.58
N GLY A 93 -0.12 7.30 -0.81
CA GLY A 93 -0.20 7.88 -2.14
C GLY A 93 -0.15 9.40 -2.10
N ARG A 94 -0.21 10.01 -3.28
CA ARG A 94 -0.10 11.47 -3.43
C ARG A 94 -1.34 12.22 -2.89
N PRO A 95 -1.19 13.48 -2.43
CA PRO A 95 -2.26 14.24 -1.79
C PRO A 95 -3.55 14.40 -2.61
N HIS A 96 -3.47 14.40 -3.94
CA HIS A 96 -4.63 14.58 -4.82
C HIS A 96 -5.68 13.47 -4.70
N LEU A 97 -5.32 12.30 -4.15
CA LEU A 97 -6.23 11.18 -3.96
C LEU A 97 -7.16 11.32 -2.75
N LYS A 98 -6.92 12.28 -1.87
CA LYS A 98 -7.62 12.41 -0.58
C LYS A 98 -9.14 12.40 -0.75
N GLU A 99 -9.67 13.18 -1.69
CA GLU A 99 -11.12 13.28 -1.90
C GLU A 99 -11.70 12.03 -2.56
N GLU A 100 -10.96 11.37 -3.46
CA GLU A 100 -11.38 10.10 -4.06
C GLU A 100 -11.48 8.99 -3.00
N VAL A 101 -10.48 8.87 -2.14
CA VAL A 101 -10.46 7.89 -1.05
C VAL A 101 -11.61 8.14 -0.09
N LYS A 102 -11.81 9.39 0.34
CA LYS A 102 -12.91 9.78 1.23
C LYS A 102 -14.28 9.47 0.63
N LYS A 103 -14.47 9.72 -0.68
CA LYS A 103 -15.71 9.44 -1.40
C LYS A 103 -16.07 7.95 -1.38
N HIS A 104 -15.09 7.06 -1.47
CA HIS A 104 -15.33 5.63 -1.63
C HIS A 104 -15.29 4.81 -0.32
N LEU A 105 -14.60 5.30 0.72
CA LEU A 105 -14.44 4.55 1.98
C LEU A 105 -15.46 4.92 3.08
N SER A 106 -16.41 5.83 2.82
CA SER A 106 -17.64 6.11 3.63
C SER A 106 -17.51 6.42 5.14
N GLU A 107 -16.36 6.18 5.77
CA GLU A 107 -16.02 6.42 7.18
C GLU A 107 -15.02 7.57 7.29
N PRO A 108 -14.86 8.19 8.48
CA PRO A 108 -13.78 9.16 8.70
C PRO A 108 -12.42 8.48 8.51
N VAL A 109 -11.86 8.62 7.30
CA VAL A 109 -10.51 8.16 6.97
C VAL A 109 -9.52 9.09 7.65
N ALA A 110 -8.80 8.58 8.66
CA ALA A 110 -7.69 9.29 9.25
C ALA A 110 -6.64 9.56 8.15
N HIS A 111 -6.25 10.83 8.01
CA HIS A 111 -5.31 11.26 6.98
C HIS A 111 -4.06 11.84 7.64
N LEU A 112 -2.92 11.21 7.40
CA LEU A 112 -1.62 11.68 7.88
C LEU A 112 -0.84 12.27 6.70
N VAL A 113 -0.55 13.57 6.77
CA VAL A 113 0.39 14.21 5.85
C VAL A 113 1.79 13.94 6.37
N ILE A 114 2.61 13.21 5.61
CA ILE A 114 4.02 13.02 5.90
C ILE A 114 4.79 14.05 5.06
N LYS A 115 5.46 14.98 5.73
CA LYS A 115 6.34 15.97 5.12
C LYS A 115 7.63 16.04 5.92
N PRO A 116 8.80 16.01 5.27
CA PRO A 116 10.06 16.20 5.98
C PRO A 116 10.15 17.65 6.47
N HIS A 117 10.62 17.85 7.69
CA HIS A 117 10.99 19.20 8.15
C HIS A 117 12.38 19.56 7.60
N GLU A 118 12.66 20.85 7.44
CA GLU A 118 13.97 21.33 6.97
C GLU A 118 15.13 20.77 7.83
N SER A 119 14.91 20.66 9.14
CA SER A 119 15.88 20.05 10.05
C SER A 119 16.12 18.56 9.77
N ASP A 120 15.11 17.84 9.30
CA ASP A 120 15.22 16.41 8.99
C ASP A 120 16.01 16.21 7.71
N ILE A 121 15.77 17.07 6.71
CA ILE A 121 16.54 17.11 5.46
C ILE A 121 18.01 17.39 5.77
N LYS A 122 18.30 18.43 6.55
CA LYS A 122 19.67 18.79 6.96
C LYS A 122 20.36 17.63 7.69
N LYS A 123 19.69 17.04 8.69
CA LYS A 123 20.23 15.86 9.41
C LYS A 123 20.51 14.69 8.47
N TYR A 124 19.62 14.42 7.52
CA TYR A 124 19.79 13.35 6.56
C TYR A 124 20.99 13.59 5.64
N ILE A 125 21.15 14.80 5.11
CA ILE A 125 22.28 15.15 4.24
C ILE A 125 23.60 15.05 5.01
N THR A 126 23.68 15.62 6.22
CA THR A 126 24.89 15.53 7.05
C THR A 126 25.24 14.07 7.37
N MET A 127 24.24 13.23 7.68
CA MET A 127 24.45 11.80 7.89
C MET A 127 24.96 11.10 6.62
N LYS A 128 24.48 11.50 5.43
CA LYS A 128 24.95 10.92 4.16
C LYS A 128 26.37 11.33 3.82
N MET A 129 26.75 12.58 4.05
CA MET A 129 28.12 13.06 3.87
C MET A 129 29.10 12.37 4.81
N SER A 130 28.73 12.13 6.07
CA SER A 130 29.60 11.43 7.01
C SER A 130 29.78 9.94 6.70
N GLN A 131 28.96 9.39 5.80
CA GLN A 131 29.04 8.02 5.30
C GLN A 131 29.73 7.95 3.92
N ASP A 132 30.23 9.07 3.40
CA ASP A 132 30.91 9.09 2.11
C ASP A 132 32.18 8.22 2.16
N PRO A 133 32.38 7.30 1.20
CA PRO A 133 33.56 6.45 1.16
C PRO A 133 34.86 7.21 0.88
N ASP A 134 34.80 8.44 0.37
CA ASP A 134 35.95 9.31 0.07
C ASP A 134 35.79 10.67 0.78
N PRO A 135 36.06 10.75 2.10
CA PRO A 135 35.89 11.98 2.87
C PRO A 135 36.87 13.08 2.43
N ASP A 136 37.99 12.74 1.81
CA ASP A 136 39.00 13.71 1.36
C ASP A 136 38.52 14.49 0.12
N ALA A 137 37.59 13.94 -0.65
CA ALA A 137 36.91 14.63 -1.75
C ALA A 137 35.83 15.63 -1.26
N MET A 138 35.42 15.57 0.01
CA MET A 138 34.35 16.39 0.59
C MET A 138 34.92 17.65 1.25
N ASP A 139 35.30 18.64 0.45
CA ASP A 139 35.70 19.94 0.98
C ASP A 139 34.51 20.75 1.54
N SER A 140 34.81 21.75 2.37
CA SER A 140 33.77 22.58 3.03
C SER A 140 32.91 23.37 2.05
N LYS A 141 33.41 23.65 0.84
CA LYS A 141 32.68 24.36 -0.20
C LYS A 141 31.65 23.42 -0.84
N LEU A 142 32.05 22.20 -1.19
CA LEU A 142 31.17 21.17 -1.71
C LEU A 142 30.10 20.78 -0.68
N GLU A 143 30.47 20.63 0.60
CA GLU A 143 29.54 20.38 1.69
C GLU A 143 28.44 21.45 1.75
N SER A 144 28.85 22.72 1.75
CA SER A 144 27.93 23.87 1.78
C SER A 144 27.03 23.93 0.54
N GLU A 145 27.58 23.60 -0.64
CA GLU A 145 26.84 23.59 -1.89
C GLU A 145 25.76 22.50 -1.92
N ILE A 146 26.10 21.27 -1.51
CA ILE A 146 25.15 20.16 -1.42
C ILE A 146 24.06 20.47 -0.39
N MET A 147 24.45 20.96 0.80
CA MET A 147 23.50 21.33 1.85
C MET A 147 22.50 22.37 1.35
N ARG A 148 22.97 23.42 0.67
CA ARG A 148 22.11 24.47 0.11
C ARG A 148 21.23 23.91 -1.00
N SER A 149 21.83 23.28 -2.01
CA SER A 149 21.14 22.83 -3.22
C SER A 149 20.03 21.82 -2.92
N ILE A 150 20.30 20.81 -2.08
CA ILE A 150 19.29 19.80 -1.75
C ILE A 150 18.21 20.39 -0.85
N SER A 151 18.55 21.26 0.11
CA SER A 151 17.55 21.89 0.99
C SER A 151 16.60 22.80 0.22
N GLU A 152 17.11 23.59 -0.72
CA GLU A 152 16.31 24.49 -1.58
C GLU A 152 15.38 23.71 -2.53
N ASN A 153 15.85 22.61 -3.11
CA ASN A 153 15.03 21.81 -4.03
C ASN A 153 14.01 20.91 -3.31
N SER A 154 14.23 20.62 -2.03
CA SER A 154 13.34 19.76 -1.24
C SER A 154 12.12 20.49 -0.68
N SER A 155 12.11 21.83 -0.66
CA SER A 155 10.96 22.63 -0.20
C SER A 155 9.80 22.70 -1.20
N ASP A 156 10.03 22.29 -2.46
CA ASP A 156 9.04 22.32 -3.54
C ASP A 156 8.31 20.97 -3.77
N MET A 157 8.59 19.94 -2.95
CA MET A 157 7.93 18.63 -2.98
C MET A 157 6.87 18.44 -1.88
#